data_AF-A0A6N6MIN0-F1
#
_entry.id   AF-A0A6N6MIN0-F1
#
_cell.length_a   1.000
_cell.length_b   1.000
_cell.length_c   1.000
_cell.angle_alpha   90.00
_cell.angle_beta   90.00
_cell.angle_gamma   90.00
#
_symmetry.space_group_name_H-M   'P 1'
#
loop_
_entity.id
_entity.type
_entity.pdbx_description
1 polymer ?
#
loop_
_entity_poly.entity_id
_entity_poly.type
_entity_poly.pdbx_seq_one_letter_code
_entity_poly.pdbx_strand_id
1 'polypeptide(L)' 'LVTIRELAEEGMTCLLVTHEMNFARDVADHVYFTDRGVIVEHGPPATFFKSAQDERTRRFLSQVL' A
#
# COMPACT_ATOMS: atom_id res chain seq x y z
N LEU A 1 19.01 -11.07 -11.20
CA LEU A 1 18.39 -10.54 -9.96
C LEU A 1 16.90 -10.54 -10.22
N VAL A 2 16.12 -11.28 -9.44
CA VAL A 2 14.66 -11.33 -9.61
C VAL A 2 14.08 -10.07 -8.97
N THR A 3 13.16 -9.39 -9.66
CA THR A 3 12.51 -8.19 -9.14
C THR A 3 11.37 -8.58 -8.19
N ILE A 4 11.01 -7.67 -7.27
CA ILE A 4 9.87 -7.91 -6.34
C ILE A 4 8.57 -8.15 -7.13
N ARG A 5 8.42 -7.50 -8.28
CA ARG A 5 7.27 -7.66 -9.17
C ARG A 5 7.18 -9.07 -9.75
N GLU A 6 8.31 -9.61 -10.25
CA GLU A 6 8.35 -10.98 -10.78
C GLU A 6 7.97 -12.01 -9.71
N LEU A 7 8.48 -11.85 -8.48
CA LEU A 7 8.12 -12.74 -7.36
C LEU A 7 6.61 -12.70 -7.06
N ALA A 8 6.02 -11.51 -7.04
CA ALA A 8 4.58 -11.34 -6.81
C ALA A 8 3.75 -11.96 -7.97
N GLU A 9 4.17 -11.74 -9.22
CA GLU A 9 3.51 -12.30 -10.41
C GLU A 9 3.64 -13.84 -10.49
N GLU A 10 4.71 -14.43 -9.95
CA GLU A 10 4.90 -15.87 -9.81
C GLU A 10 4.07 -16.50 -8.66
N GLY A 11 3.30 -15.70 -7.93
CA GLY A 11 2.43 -16.16 -6.84
C GLY A 11 3.13 -16.34 -5.50
N MET A 12 4.32 -15.77 -5.32
CA MET A 12 4.98 -15.72 -4.02
C MET A 12 4.22 -14.78 -3.08
N THR A 13 3.89 -15.25 -1.87
CA THR A 13 3.36 -14.37 -0.83
C THR A 13 4.41 -13.32 -0.45
N CYS A 14 4.10 -12.04 -0.70
CA CYS A 14 5.01 -10.92 -0.43
C CYS A 14 4.43 -10.01 0.66
N LEU A 15 5.25 -9.67 1.66
CA LEU A 15 4.97 -8.58 2.60
C LEU A 15 6.03 -7.50 2.43
N LEU A 16 5.58 -6.31 2.04
CA LEU A 16 6.45 -5.22 1.63
C LEU A 16 6.18 -3.97 2.45
N VAL A 17 7.24 -3.30 2.88
CA VAL A 17 7.18 -1.95 3.47
C VAL A 17 7.81 -1.00 2.46
N THR A 18 7.03 -0.06 1.94
CA THR A 18 7.49 0.84 0.88
C THR A 18 6.86 2.22 0.99
N HIS A 19 7.59 3.24 0.53
CA HIS A 19 7.08 4.58 0.27
C HIS A 19 6.74 4.81 -1.22
N GLU A 20 7.00 3.83 -2.08
CA GLU A 20 6.69 3.88 -3.52
C GLU A 20 5.21 3.56 -3.76
N MET A 21 4.36 4.58 -3.67
CA MET A 21 2.89 4.42 -3.73
C MET A 21 2.39 3.91 -5.08
N ASN A 22 3.04 4.29 -6.19
CA ASN A 22 2.70 3.77 -7.51
C ASN A 22 2.97 2.27 -7.62
N PHE A 23 4.11 1.82 -7.09
CA PHE A 23 4.42 0.40 -7.02
C PHE A 23 3.41 -0.38 -6.16
N ALA A 24 3.06 0.16 -4.99
CA ALA A 24 2.05 -0.44 -4.12
C ALA A 24 0.66 -0.49 -4.80
N ARG A 25 0.31 0.52 -5.60
CA ARG A 25 -0.94 0.55 -6.36
C ARG A 25 -0.98 -0.52 -7.44
N ASP A 26 0.16 -0.81 -8.07
CA ASP A 26 0.24 -1.71 -9.22
C ASP A 26 0.40 -3.19 -8.83
N VAL A 27 1.10 -3.48 -7.73
CA VAL A 27 1.52 -4.85 -7.37
C VAL A 27 0.81 -5.40 -6.13
N ALA A 28 0.35 -4.55 -5.21
CA ALA A 28 -0.23 -5.05 -3.95
C ALA A 28 -1.68 -5.49 -4.12
N ASP A 29 -2.04 -6.63 -3.54
CA ASP A 29 -3.44 -7.03 -3.40
C ASP A 29 -4.16 -6.22 -2.30
N HIS A 30 -3.42 -5.84 -1.26
CA HIS A 30 -3.93 -5.15 -0.08
C HIS A 30 -2.88 -4.21 0.50
N VAL A 31 -3.32 -3.03 0.96
CA VAL A 31 -2.47 -1.99 1.54
C VAL A 31 -2.82 -1.83 3.02
N TYR A 32 -1.80 -1.67 3.86
CA TYR A 32 -1.92 -1.37 5.28
C TYR A 32 -1.20 -0.07 5.59
N PHE A 33 -1.92 0.93 6.08
CA PHE A 33 -1.34 2.14 6.61
C PHE A 33 -1.19 2.06 8.12
N THR A 34 0.03 2.31 8.58
CA THR A 34 0.38 2.28 9.99
C THR A 34 0.81 3.67 10.44
N ASP A 35 0.34 4.07 11.62
CA ASP A 35 0.77 5.30 12.29
C ASP A 35 0.80 5.03 13.78
N ARG A 36 1.85 5.50 14.47
CA ARG A 36 2.03 5.34 15.93
C ARG A 36 1.83 3.90 16.45
N GLY A 37 2.32 2.91 15.71
CA GLY A 37 2.30 1.51 16.13
C GLY A 37 0.95 0.81 16.00
N VAL A 38 -0.03 1.40 15.32
CA VAL A 38 -1.32 0.75 15.00
C VAL A 38 -1.56 0.73 13.50
N ILE A 39 -2.33 -0.26 13.03
CA ILE A 39 -2.91 -0.22 11.68
C ILE A 39 -4.10 0.73 11.75
N VAL A 40 -4.00 1.85 11.05
CA VAL A 40 -5.03 2.90 11.05
C VAL A 40 -6.10 2.59 10.01
N GLU A 41 -5.69 2.22 8.81
CA GLU A 41 -6.59 1.91 7.71
C GLU A 41 -5.94 0.86 6.80
N HIS A 42 -6.76 -0.01 6.23
CA HIS A 42 -6.29 -1.00 5.28
C HIS A 42 -7.38 -1.34 4.26
N GLY A 43 -6.98 -1.75 3.06
CA GLY A 43 -7.91 -2.14 2.02
C GLY A 43 -7.24 -2.40 0.68
N PRO A 44 -8.03 -2.80 -0.34
CA PRO A 44 -7.54 -2.89 -1.71
C PRO A 44 -6.97 -1.54 -2.16
N PRO A 45 -5.88 -1.51 -2.95
CA PRO A 45 -5.28 -0.24 -3.40
C PRO A 45 -6.27 0.69 -4.10
N ALA A 46 -7.17 0.11 -4.91
CA ALA A 46 -8.16 0.85 -5.68
C ALA A 46 -9.08 1.72 -4.81
N THR A 47 -9.49 1.23 -3.63
CA THR A 47 -10.33 1.94 -2.66
C THR A 47 -9.48 2.75 -1.69
N PHE A 48 -8.37 2.19 -1.21
CA PHE A 48 -7.48 2.83 -0.25
C PHE A 48 -6.95 4.18 -0.76
N PHE A 49 -6.44 4.23 -2.00
CA PHE A 49 -5.85 5.45 -2.56
C PHE A 49 -6.86 6.46 -3.10
N LYS A 50 -8.07 6.03 -3.48
CA LYS A 50 -9.11 6.92 -4.06
C LYS A 50 -10.10 7.45 -3.03
N SER A 51 -10.39 6.65 -2.01
CA SER A 51 -11.49 6.90 -1.06
C SER A 51 -11.09 6.50 0.36
N ALA A 52 -9.89 6.91 0.79
CA ALA A 52 -9.45 6.76 2.17
C ALA A 52 -10.49 7.37 3.14
N GLN A 53 -10.79 6.67 4.23
CA GLN A 53 -11.82 7.06 5.18
C GLN A 53 -11.23 7.75 6.43
N ASP A 54 -10.05 7.32 6.88
CA ASP A 54 -9.42 7.90 8.06
C ASP A 54 -8.71 9.23 7.72
N GLU A 55 -8.83 10.21 8.61
CA GLU A 55 -8.25 11.54 8.41
C GLU A 55 -6.70 11.49 8.34
N ARG A 56 -6.06 10.61 9.12
CA ARG A 56 -4.60 10.43 9.10
C ARG A 56 -4.16 9.83 7.79
N THR A 57 -4.90 8.85 7.27
CA THR A 57 -4.63 8.26 5.95
C THR A 57 -4.77 9.32 4.86
N ARG A 58 -5.86 10.10 4.85
CA ARG A 58 -6.06 11.18 3.87
C ARG A 58 -4.93 12.21 3.91
N ARG A 59 -4.53 12.63 5.12
CA ARG A 59 -3.43 13.58 5.32
C ARG A 59 -2.09 13.01 4.85
N PHE A 60 -1.83 11.74 5.11
CA PHE A 60 -0.64 11.07 4.60
C PHE A 60 -0.66 11.08 3.07
N LEU A 61 -1.73 10.56 2.47
CA LEU A 61 -1.89 10.47 1.01
C LEU A 61 -1.77 11.83 0.31
N SER A 62 -2.26 12.92 0.90
CA SER A 62 -2.12 14.27 0.30
C SER A 62 -0.70 14.84 0.32
N GLN A 63 0.24 14.19 1.01
CA GLN A 63 1.66 14.58 1.03
C GLN A 63 2.51 13.73 0.08
N VAL A 64 2.02 12.54 -0.30
CA VAL A 64 2.78 11.56 -1.10
C VAL A 64 2.24 11.38 -2.51
N LEU A 65 0.96 11.73 -2.75
CA LEU A 65 0.32 11.75 -4.07
C LEU A 65 0.32 13.17 -4.64
#